data_AF-A0A7R9TID9-F1
#
_entry.id   AF-A0A7R9TID9-F1
#
_cell.length_a   1.000
_cell.length_b   1.000
_cell.length_c   1.000
_cell.angle_alpha   90.00
_cell.angle_beta   90.00
_cell.angle_gamma   90.00
#
_symmetry.space_group_name_H-M   'P 1'
#
loop_
_entity.id
_entity.type
_entity.pdbx_description
1 polymer ?
#
loop_
_entity_poly.entity_id
_entity_poly.type
_entity_poly.pdbx_seq_one_letter_code
_entity_poly.pdbx_strand_id
1 'polypeptide(L)'
;RALRLTDAPPPTPLPPRVKHVVLGPDAFGPAATIVASALGLPDVDARYARQLIEFGAVYYSDVPPPRPRAASGSGSSSSTNNKRDPSATPQRVKSANRVVHPGGYLRVHVHPKRFPAARATDWRRAIIAAGDAFVVVDKPAGVNVGFTVDNAKECVAQCVARALGDAFAENGSDSSSTDSSTECSSWGWADATPLIVTHRLDAATSGVLVLARDVEFARHFNDALRERKVQKTYACVSEARVPVGVMEHWTEPEDATRGPRRHVMRPPREGDTPWEERGGGGGGGGGG
;
A
#
# COMPACT_ATOMS: atom_id res chain seq x y z
N ARG A 1 7.02 -26.01 11.78
CA ARG A 1 6.98 -26.07 10.30
C ARG A 1 7.36 -24.69 9.78
N ALA A 2 8.28 -24.60 8.82
CA ALA A 2 8.67 -23.32 8.24
C ALA A 2 7.48 -22.70 7.47
N LEU A 3 7.29 -21.39 7.64
CA LEU A 3 6.28 -20.62 6.91
C LEU A 3 6.65 -20.50 5.43
N ARG A 4 5.63 -20.35 4.58
CA ARG A 4 5.80 -20.12 3.15
C ARG A 4 4.73 -19.15 2.68
N LEU A 5 5.12 -18.14 1.90
CA LEU A 5 4.17 -17.35 1.11
C LEU A 5 3.94 -18.09 -0.19
N THR A 6 2.94 -18.98 -0.18
CA THR A 6 2.45 -19.67 -1.37
C THR A 6 1.44 -18.80 -2.12
N ASP A 7 1.20 -19.15 -3.39
CA ASP A 7 0.20 -18.50 -4.22
C ASP A 7 -1.19 -18.56 -3.59
N ALA A 8 -1.57 -19.72 -3.05
CA ALA A 8 -2.76 -19.87 -2.24
C ALA A 8 -2.49 -19.34 -0.81
N PRO A 9 -3.20 -18.31 -0.32
CA PRO A 9 -3.13 -17.91 1.07
C PRO A 9 -3.76 -18.97 1.99
N PRO A 10 -3.39 -19.00 3.29
CA PRO A 10 -4.02 -19.93 4.23
C PRO A 10 -5.52 -19.65 4.35
N PRO A 11 -6.35 -20.67 4.60
CA PRO A 11 -7.81 -20.52 4.70
C PRO A 11 -8.22 -19.57 5.84
N THR A 12 -7.43 -19.55 6.91
CA THR A 12 -7.56 -18.58 7.99
C THR A 12 -6.37 -17.62 7.98
N PRO A 13 -6.61 -16.29 8.00
CA PRO A 13 -5.56 -15.32 8.13
C PRO A 13 -4.76 -15.53 9.42
N LEU A 14 -3.43 -15.52 9.31
CA LEU A 14 -2.57 -15.52 10.47
C LEU A 14 -2.68 -14.19 11.22
N PRO A 15 -2.58 -14.19 12.56
CA PRO A 15 -2.61 -12.94 13.32
C PRO A 15 -1.41 -12.06 12.95
N PRO A 16 -1.56 -10.71 12.96
CA PRO A 16 -0.45 -9.81 12.67
C PRO A 16 0.76 -10.08 13.58
N ARG A 17 1.93 -10.26 12.99
CA ARG A 17 3.19 -10.47 13.72
C ARG A 17 4.27 -9.57 13.14
N VAL A 18 4.66 -8.55 13.88
CA VAL A 18 5.71 -7.60 13.48
C VAL A 18 6.89 -7.72 14.43
N LYS A 19 8.09 -7.79 13.88
CA LYS A 19 9.35 -7.86 14.64
C LYS A 19 10.22 -6.67 14.31
N HIS A 20 10.75 -6.07 15.36
CA HIS A 20 11.64 -4.92 15.31
C HIS A 20 12.98 -5.39 15.84
N VAL A 21 14.04 -5.28 15.05
CA VAL A 21 15.36 -5.83 15.39
C VAL A 21 16.42 -4.78 15.13
N VAL A 22 17.26 -4.52 16.13
CA VAL A 22 18.52 -3.79 15.95
C VAL A 22 19.61 -4.83 15.69
N LEU A 23 20.33 -4.66 14.59
CA LEU A 23 21.32 -5.61 14.10
C LEU A 23 22.57 -5.58 14.97
N GLY A 24 23.02 -6.76 15.41
CA GLY A 24 24.24 -6.92 16.20
C GLY A 24 25.53 -6.71 15.40
N PRO A 25 26.70 -6.78 16.05
CA PRO A 25 28.01 -6.55 15.42
C PRO A 25 28.31 -7.51 14.26
N ASP A 26 27.82 -8.75 14.34
CA ASP A 26 28.07 -9.78 13.32
C ASP A 26 27.06 -9.77 12.16
N ALA A 27 26.07 -8.86 12.21
CA ALA A 27 24.98 -8.82 11.24
C ALA A 27 25.35 -7.97 10.01
N PHE A 28 26.25 -8.51 9.19
CA PHE A 28 26.66 -7.92 7.91
C PHE A 28 26.39 -8.89 6.76
N GLY A 29 25.74 -8.41 5.70
CA GLY A 29 25.56 -9.18 4.46
C GLY A 29 24.18 -9.04 3.83
N PRO A 30 23.77 -9.99 2.97
CA PRO A 30 22.49 -9.95 2.26
C PRO A 30 21.29 -9.97 3.21
N ALA A 31 20.32 -9.08 2.95
CA ALA A 31 19.12 -8.92 3.77
C ALA A 31 18.34 -10.23 3.99
N ALA A 32 18.19 -11.09 2.99
CA ALA A 32 17.46 -12.36 3.16
C ALA A 32 18.12 -13.29 4.20
N THR A 33 19.45 -13.38 4.18
CA THR A 33 20.22 -14.19 5.15
C THR A 33 20.14 -13.58 6.54
N ILE A 34 20.37 -12.27 6.64
CA ILE A 34 20.39 -11.55 7.92
C ILE A 34 19.00 -11.50 8.55
N VAL A 35 17.92 -11.32 7.79
CA VAL A 35 16.55 -11.33 8.34
C VAL A 35 16.24 -12.67 9.00
N ALA A 36 16.57 -13.80 8.37
CA ALA A 36 16.30 -15.11 8.95
C ALA A 36 17.08 -15.33 10.25
N SER A 37 18.38 -15.05 10.25
CA SER A 37 19.22 -15.23 11.44
C SER A 37 18.85 -14.26 12.57
N ALA A 38 18.62 -12.98 12.25
CA ALA A 38 18.33 -11.94 13.23
C ALA A 38 16.95 -12.11 13.89
N LEU A 39 15.99 -12.75 13.21
CA LEU A 39 14.70 -13.07 13.82
C LEU A 39 14.80 -14.24 14.80
N GLY A 40 15.69 -15.21 14.55
CA GLY A 40 15.86 -16.39 15.41
C GLY A 40 14.58 -17.22 15.60
N LEU A 41 13.65 -17.14 14.65
CA LEU A 41 12.35 -17.78 14.75
C LEU A 41 12.37 -19.16 14.07
N PRO A 42 11.86 -20.23 14.73
CA PRO A 42 11.93 -21.59 14.17
C PRO A 42 11.06 -21.77 12.92
N ASP A 43 10.15 -20.85 12.66
CA ASP A 43 9.22 -20.85 11.54
C ASP A 43 9.63 -19.89 10.41
N VAL A 44 10.77 -19.18 10.55
CA VAL A 44 11.30 -18.24 9.54
C VAL A 44 12.71 -18.67 9.12
N ASP A 45 12.82 -19.28 7.95
CA ASP A 45 14.11 -19.61 7.32
C ASP A 45 14.50 -18.57 6.25
N ALA A 46 15.69 -18.74 5.66
CA ALA A 46 16.20 -17.85 4.60
C ALA A 46 15.26 -17.77 3.38
N ARG A 47 14.55 -18.87 3.06
CA ARG A 47 13.58 -18.90 1.98
C ARG A 47 12.37 -18.02 2.31
N TYR A 48 11.80 -18.14 3.50
CA TYR A 48 10.69 -17.30 3.93
C TYR A 48 11.11 -15.84 4.07
N ALA A 49 12.31 -15.56 4.60
CA ALA A 49 12.87 -14.21 4.67
C ALA A 49 12.99 -13.56 3.29
N ARG A 50 13.46 -14.30 2.28
CA ARG A 50 13.45 -13.86 0.88
C ARG A 50 12.03 -13.57 0.39
N GLN A 51 11.08 -14.47 0.64
CA GLN A 51 9.67 -14.27 0.26
C GLN A 51 9.06 -13.03 0.93
N LEU A 52 9.39 -12.75 2.19
CA LEU A 52 8.95 -11.55 2.91
C LEU A 52 9.49 -10.28 2.23
N ILE A 53 10.78 -10.25 1.87
CA ILE A 53 11.38 -9.13 1.13
C ILE A 53 10.67 -8.93 -0.22
N GLU A 54 10.47 -10.03 -0.96
CA GLU A 54 9.78 -9.98 -2.24
C GLU A 54 8.30 -9.59 -2.10
N PHE A 55 7.63 -9.87 -0.99
CA PHE A 55 6.29 -9.35 -0.68
C PHE A 55 6.30 -7.89 -0.23
N GLY A 56 7.47 -7.30 -0.02
CA GLY A 56 7.63 -5.96 0.52
C GLY A 56 7.51 -5.91 2.06
N ALA A 57 7.41 -7.04 2.75
CA ALA A 57 7.13 -7.11 4.18
C ALA A 57 8.30 -6.71 5.10
N VAL A 58 9.45 -6.33 4.54
CA VAL A 58 10.67 -5.99 5.29
C VAL A 58 11.07 -4.54 5.04
N TYR A 59 11.38 -3.83 6.13
CA TYR A 59 11.92 -2.49 6.12
C TYR A 59 13.27 -2.44 6.81
N TYR A 60 14.15 -1.56 6.33
CA TYR A 60 15.48 -1.36 6.85
C TYR A 60 15.84 0.13 6.94
N SER A 61 16.59 0.50 7.98
CA SER A 61 17.30 1.78 8.09
C SER A 61 18.70 1.54 8.67
N ASP A 62 19.67 2.35 8.27
CA ASP A 62 21.05 2.25 8.79
C ASP A 62 21.15 2.69 10.25
N VAL A 63 20.24 3.54 10.69
CA VAL A 63 20.13 3.99 12.08
C VAL A 63 18.79 3.52 12.66
N PRO A 64 18.75 3.04 13.92
CA PRO A 64 17.50 2.75 14.59
C PRO A 64 16.63 4.01 14.71
N PRO A 65 15.31 3.91 14.45
CA PRO A 65 14.42 5.05 14.60
C PRO A 65 14.42 5.52 16.08
N PRO A 66 14.29 6.83 16.33
CA PRO A 66 14.25 7.35 17.68
C PRO A 66 13.11 6.69 18.47
N ARG A 67 13.39 6.29 19.73
CA ARG A 67 12.37 5.71 20.60
C ARG A 67 11.24 6.72 20.78
N PRO A 68 9.96 6.31 20.69
CA PRO A 68 8.88 7.17 21.15
C PRO A 68 9.18 7.58 22.60
N ARG A 69 9.17 8.88 22.92
CA ARG A 69 9.34 9.35 24.31
C ARG A 69 8.32 8.59 25.16
N ALA A 70 8.80 7.82 26.13
CA ALA A 70 7.93 7.31 27.18
C ALA A 70 7.23 8.53 27.80
N ALA A 71 5.95 8.40 28.13
CA ALA A 71 5.19 9.41 28.84
C ALA A 71 5.73 9.55 30.29
N SER A 72 6.94 10.08 30.45
CA SER A 72 7.43 10.64 31.70
C SER A 72 7.29 12.15 31.59
N GLY A 73 6.50 12.72 32.49
CA GLY A 73 5.97 14.08 32.43
C GLY A 73 7.00 15.22 32.36
N SER A 74 6.44 16.40 32.11
CA SER A 74 7.08 17.72 32.19
C SER A 74 8.23 17.96 31.21
N GLY A 75 7.91 18.53 30.05
CA GLY A 75 8.89 19.12 29.15
C GLY A 75 8.19 19.82 27.99
N SER A 76 8.17 21.15 28.06
CA SER A 76 7.64 22.11 27.09
C SER A 76 7.56 21.59 25.65
N SER A 77 6.36 21.60 25.09
CA SER A 77 6.10 21.31 23.68
C SER A 77 6.55 22.48 22.81
N SER A 78 7.85 22.59 22.56
CA SER A 78 8.30 23.29 21.37
C SER A 78 8.14 22.35 20.18
N SER A 79 7.01 22.51 19.48
CA SER A 79 6.78 21.94 18.15
C SER A 79 7.75 22.58 17.15
N THR A 80 9.03 22.25 17.25
CA THR A 80 9.97 22.50 16.16
C THR A 80 9.83 21.37 15.17
N ASN A 81 9.56 21.75 13.93
CA ASN A 81 9.36 20.89 12.77
C ASN A 81 10.69 20.20 12.42
N ASN A 82 11.15 19.28 13.26
CA ASN A 82 12.38 18.53 13.04
C ASN A 82 12.18 17.63 11.84
N LYS A 83 12.76 18.02 10.70
CA LYS A 83 12.95 17.14 9.55
C LYS A 83 13.55 15.85 10.07
N ARG A 84 12.75 14.79 10.09
CA ARG A 84 13.21 13.46 10.52
C ARG A 84 14.44 13.10 9.71
N ASP A 85 15.50 12.69 10.39
CA ASP A 85 16.70 12.18 9.74
C ASP A 85 16.29 11.08 8.74
N PRO A 86 16.53 11.27 7.43
CA PRO A 86 16.17 10.30 6.42
C PRO A 86 16.79 8.92 6.67
N SER A 87 18.00 8.89 7.26
CA SER A 87 18.71 7.66 7.60
C SER A 87 18.05 6.86 8.73
N ALA A 88 17.21 7.52 9.54
CA ALA A 88 16.45 6.92 10.64
C ALA A 88 15.02 6.52 10.23
N THR A 89 14.62 6.74 8.97
CA THR A 89 13.29 6.37 8.47
C THR A 89 13.37 5.04 7.72
N PRO A 90 12.87 3.92 8.29
CA PRO A 90 12.97 2.61 7.67
C PRO A 90 12.30 2.57 6.30
N GLN A 91 13.05 2.21 5.28
CA GLN A 91 12.58 2.06 3.89
C GLN A 91 12.34 0.60 3.56
N ARG A 92 11.37 0.35 2.68
CA ARG A 92 11.06 -1.02 2.24
C ARG A 92 12.26 -1.62 1.51
N VAL A 93 12.68 -2.81 1.90
CA VAL A 93 13.76 -3.54 1.25
C VAL A 93 13.25 -4.09 -0.09
N LYS A 94 13.85 -3.64 -1.19
CA LYS A 94 13.45 -4.00 -2.56
C LYS A 94 14.12 -5.26 -3.10
N SER A 95 15.29 -5.61 -2.57
CA SER A 95 16.10 -6.73 -3.04
C SER A 95 16.55 -7.60 -1.88
N ALA A 96 16.45 -8.92 -2.04
CA ALA A 96 16.97 -9.91 -1.11
C ALA A 96 18.49 -9.79 -0.89
N ASN A 97 19.19 -9.25 -1.89
CA ASN A 97 20.64 -9.06 -1.89
C ASN A 97 21.04 -7.67 -1.38
N ARG A 98 20.09 -6.82 -0.94
CA ARG A 98 20.43 -5.55 -0.29
C ARG A 98 21.36 -5.86 0.90
N VAL A 99 22.54 -5.26 0.91
CA VAL A 99 23.45 -5.36 2.05
C VAL A 99 22.86 -4.58 3.22
N VAL A 100 22.84 -5.20 4.40
CA VAL A 100 22.50 -4.59 5.68
C VAL A 100 23.73 -4.57 6.57
N HIS A 101 23.81 -3.55 7.43
CA HIS A 101 24.99 -3.28 8.25
C HIS A 101 24.71 -3.46 9.75
N PRO A 102 25.76 -3.79 10.54
CA PRO A 102 25.68 -3.78 11.99
C PRO A 102 25.17 -2.46 12.54
N GLY A 103 24.39 -2.51 13.63
CA GLY A 103 23.74 -1.33 14.22
C GLY A 103 22.49 -0.85 13.46
N GLY A 104 22.28 -1.33 12.23
CA GLY A 104 21.07 -1.06 11.45
C GLY A 104 19.80 -1.61 12.10
N TYR A 105 18.65 -1.19 11.59
CA TYR A 105 17.35 -1.55 12.12
C TYR A 105 16.47 -2.23 11.07
N LEU A 106 15.84 -3.33 11.46
CA LEU A 106 14.86 -4.06 10.67
C LEU A 106 13.46 -3.94 11.30
N ARG A 107 12.45 -3.70 10.46
CA ARG A 107 11.04 -3.95 10.79
C ARG A 107 10.49 -4.99 9.84
N VAL A 108 10.17 -6.17 10.36
CA VAL A 108 9.73 -7.33 9.59
C VAL A 108 8.29 -7.67 9.93
N HIS A 109 7.41 -7.64 8.93
CA HIS A 109 6.03 -8.11 9.02
C HIS A 109 6.01 -9.60 8.70
N VAL A 110 6.12 -10.44 9.73
CA VAL A 110 6.31 -11.90 9.60
C VAL A 110 5.08 -12.59 9.00
N HIS A 111 3.87 -12.07 9.24
CA HIS A 111 2.63 -12.58 8.66
C HIS A 111 1.96 -11.48 7.79
N PRO A 112 2.41 -11.30 6.54
CA PRO A 112 1.80 -10.33 5.63
C PRO A 112 0.31 -10.63 5.42
N LYS A 113 -0.52 -9.59 5.49
CA LYS A 113 -1.93 -9.68 5.09
C LYS A 113 -2.01 -10.09 3.62
N ARG A 114 -2.90 -11.05 3.33
CA ARG A 114 -3.12 -11.59 1.98
C ARG A 114 -4.43 -11.09 1.38
N PHE A 115 -4.45 -10.91 0.06
CA PHE A 115 -5.63 -10.47 -0.70
C PHE A 115 -5.93 -11.49 -1.83
N PRO A 116 -6.69 -12.57 -1.56
CA PRO A 116 -6.96 -13.64 -2.53
C PRO A 116 -7.53 -13.13 -3.87
N ALA A 117 -8.38 -12.08 -3.82
CA ALA A 117 -8.95 -11.44 -5.00
C ALA A 117 -7.89 -10.92 -5.97
N ALA A 118 -6.71 -10.51 -5.48
CA ALA A 118 -5.61 -10.08 -6.31
C ALA A 118 -5.08 -11.19 -7.23
N ARG A 119 -5.18 -12.45 -6.81
CA ARG A 119 -4.74 -13.60 -7.61
C ARG A 119 -5.86 -14.17 -8.47
N ALA A 120 -7.10 -14.16 -7.95
CA ALA A 120 -8.27 -14.71 -8.62
C ALA A 120 -8.73 -13.87 -9.84
N THR A 121 -8.30 -12.62 -9.92
CA THR A 121 -8.72 -11.68 -10.97
C THR A 121 -7.83 -11.82 -12.21
N ASP A 122 -8.47 -11.96 -13.37
CA ASP A 122 -7.81 -11.74 -14.65
C ASP A 122 -7.62 -10.24 -14.89
N TRP A 123 -6.43 -9.75 -14.57
CA TRP A 123 -6.11 -8.33 -14.65
C TRP A 123 -6.02 -7.79 -16.08
N ARG A 124 -5.75 -8.63 -17.08
CA ARG A 124 -5.79 -8.20 -18.49
C ARG A 124 -7.23 -7.87 -18.87
N ARG A 125 -8.20 -8.70 -18.46
CA ARG A 125 -9.63 -8.46 -18.69
C ARG A 125 -10.21 -7.35 -17.82
N ALA A 126 -9.63 -7.11 -16.63
CA ALA A 126 -10.06 -6.03 -15.76
C ALA A 126 -9.67 -4.63 -16.28
N ILE A 127 -8.72 -4.53 -17.22
CA ILE A 127 -8.40 -3.25 -17.87
C ILE A 127 -9.51 -2.92 -18.87
N ILE A 128 -10.28 -1.88 -18.57
CA ILE A 128 -11.42 -1.46 -19.40
C ILE A 128 -11.06 -0.34 -20.38
N ALA A 129 -10.00 0.42 -20.10
CA ALA A 129 -9.40 1.37 -21.04
C ALA A 129 -7.92 1.61 -20.71
N ALA A 130 -7.10 1.86 -21.73
CA ALA A 130 -5.70 2.23 -21.56
C ALA A 130 -5.35 3.34 -22.56
N GLY A 131 -4.76 4.42 -22.05
CA GLY A 131 -4.12 5.45 -22.86
C GLY A 131 -2.62 5.51 -22.56
N ASP A 132 -1.93 6.42 -23.23
CA ASP A 132 -0.47 6.60 -23.07
C ASP A 132 -0.09 7.04 -21.65
N ALA A 133 -0.96 7.83 -21.02
CA ALA A 133 -0.73 8.43 -19.70
C ALA A 133 -1.53 7.79 -18.55
N PHE A 134 -2.50 6.92 -18.86
CA PHE A 134 -3.43 6.38 -17.86
C PHE A 134 -3.92 4.97 -18.17
N VAL A 135 -4.48 4.32 -17.15
CA VAL A 135 -5.17 3.03 -17.27
C VAL A 135 -6.42 3.09 -16.41
N VAL A 136 -7.54 2.60 -16.96
CA VAL A 136 -8.81 2.45 -16.26
C VAL A 136 -9.07 0.98 -16.03
N VAL A 137 -9.40 0.64 -14.80
CA VAL A 137 -9.51 -0.74 -14.33
C VAL A 137 -10.87 -0.92 -13.64
N ASP A 138 -11.57 -2.01 -13.94
CA ASP A 138 -12.67 -2.49 -13.14
C ASP A 138 -12.11 -3.28 -11.94
N LYS A 139 -12.01 -2.61 -10.79
CA LYS A 139 -11.41 -3.17 -9.58
C LYS A 139 -12.35 -4.23 -8.99
N PRO A 140 -11.88 -5.46 -8.68
CA PRO A 140 -12.66 -6.42 -7.93
C PRO A 140 -12.77 -6.01 -6.44
N ALA A 141 -13.79 -6.51 -5.75
CA ALA A 141 -13.85 -6.43 -4.29
C ALA A 141 -12.80 -7.35 -3.64
N GLY A 142 -12.36 -7.01 -2.42
CA GLY A 142 -11.40 -7.80 -1.63
C GLY A 142 -9.92 -7.48 -1.89
N VAL A 143 -9.59 -6.41 -2.61
CA VAL A 143 -8.20 -5.99 -2.89
C VAL A 143 -8.00 -4.49 -2.72
N ASN A 144 -6.85 -4.10 -2.18
CA ASN A 144 -6.46 -2.71 -2.03
C ASN A 144 -5.93 -2.12 -3.34
N VAL A 145 -6.15 -0.82 -3.54
CA VAL A 145 -5.65 -0.10 -4.72
C VAL A 145 -4.12 -0.01 -4.73
N GLY A 146 -3.53 0.50 -3.65
CA GLY A 146 -2.08 0.63 -3.48
C GLY A 146 -1.51 -0.39 -2.51
N PHE A 147 -0.18 -0.35 -2.32
CA PHE A 147 0.53 -1.21 -1.37
C PHE A 147 -0.02 -1.08 0.05
N THR A 148 -0.07 -2.18 0.80
CA THR A 148 -0.14 -2.12 2.26
C THR A 148 1.26 -2.06 2.85
N VAL A 149 1.36 -1.80 4.16
CA VAL A 149 2.64 -1.76 4.86
C VAL A 149 3.38 -3.09 4.71
N ASP A 150 2.69 -4.21 4.74
CA ASP A 150 3.26 -5.55 4.74
C ASP A 150 3.17 -6.28 3.39
N ASN A 151 2.45 -5.73 2.41
CA ASN A 151 2.21 -6.38 1.13
C ASN A 151 2.22 -5.37 -0.03
N ALA A 152 3.29 -5.42 -0.83
CA ALA A 152 3.46 -4.63 -2.05
C ALA A 152 3.09 -5.40 -3.33
N LYS A 153 2.79 -6.71 -3.23
CA LYS A 153 2.51 -7.57 -4.37
C LYS A 153 1.03 -7.61 -4.74
N GLU A 154 0.16 -7.75 -3.74
CA GLU A 154 -1.26 -8.04 -3.93
C GLU A 154 -2.11 -6.78 -3.84
N CYS A 155 -1.87 -5.85 -4.75
CA CYS A 155 -2.68 -4.65 -4.93
C CYS A 155 -2.96 -4.40 -6.41
N VAL A 156 -3.98 -3.58 -6.70
CA VAL A 156 -4.41 -3.27 -8.07
C VAL A 156 -3.27 -2.68 -8.89
N ALA A 157 -2.60 -1.65 -8.36
CA ALA A 157 -1.54 -0.96 -9.08
C ALA A 157 -0.43 -1.92 -9.53
N GLN A 158 -0.03 -2.86 -8.67
CA GLN A 158 1.01 -3.85 -8.99
C GLN A 158 0.53 -4.91 -9.97
N CYS A 159 -0.68 -5.43 -9.76
CA CYS A 159 -1.20 -6.51 -10.58
C CYS A 159 -1.49 -6.04 -12.01
N VAL A 160 -2.01 -4.82 -12.16
CA VAL A 160 -2.26 -4.19 -13.47
C VAL A 160 -0.94 -3.83 -14.15
N ALA A 161 0.04 -3.28 -13.44
CA ALA A 161 1.36 -3.00 -14.00
C ALA A 161 2.02 -4.28 -14.55
N ARG A 162 1.91 -5.40 -13.83
CA ARG A 162 2.39 -6.71 -14.30
C ARG A 162 1.62 -7.20 -15.53
N ALA A 163 0.28 -7.15 -15.50
CA ALA A 163 -0.54 -7.59 -16.62
C ALA A 163 -0.24 -6.82 -17.93
N LEU A 164 0.08 -5.52 -17.80
CA LEU A 164 0.55 -4.69 -18.91
C LEU A 164 1.96 -5.07 -19.37
N GLY A 165 2.90 -5.30 -18.44
CA GLY A 165 4.27 -5.74 -18.75
C GLY A 165 4.32 -7.09 -19.47
N ASP A 166 3.52 -8.06 -19.05
CA ASP A 166 3.42 -9.38 -19.69
C ASP A 166 2.89 -9.27 -21.13
N ALA A 167 2.01 -8.29 -21.41
CA ALA A 167 1.48 -8.05 -22.75
C ALA A 167 2.54 -7.48 -23.73
N PHE A 168 3.58 -6.80 -23.22
CA PHE A 168 4.71 -6.35 -24.05
C PHE A 168 5.72 -7.47 -24.33
N ALA A 169 5.85 -8.45 -23.41
CA ALA A 169 6.73 -9.61 -23.60
C ALA A 169 6.19 -10.59 -24.67
N GLU A 170 4.87 -10.79 -24.73
CA GLU A 170 4.23 -11.66 -25.76
C GLU A 170 4.36 -11.09 -27.18
N ASN A 171 4.43 -9.77 -27.35
CA ASN A 171 4.56 -9.11 -28.66
C ASN A 171 6.01 -8.95 -29.16
N GLY A 172 7.01 -9.39 -28.38
CA GLY A 172 8.44 -9.18 -28.66
C GLY A 172 9.26 -10.46 -28.85
N SER A 173 8.65 -11.64 -28.89
CA SER A 173 9.38 -12.91 -29.06
C SER A 173 9.02 -13.58 -30.38
N ASP A 174 9.79 -13.24 -31.41
CA ASP A 174 10.05 -14.16 -32.52
C ASP A 174 11.28 -15.00 -32.16
N SER A 175 11.23 -16.28 -32.50
CA SER A 175 12.26 -17.33 -32.37
C SER A 175 12.30 -18.24 -31.11
N SER A 176 12.02 -19.51 -31.42
CA SER A 176 12.33 -20.79 -30.77
C SER A 176 13.47 -20.84 -29.74
N SER A 177 13.16 -21.30 -28.53
CA SER A 177 13.96 -22.33 -27.84
C SER A 177 13.14 -22.98 -26.73
N THR A 178 12.92 -24.29 -26.85
CA THR A 178 12.33 -25.13 -25.81
C THR A 178 13.45 -25.51 -24.85
N ASP A 179 13.53 -24.83 -23.70
CA ASP A 179 14.17 -25.43 -22.54
C ASP A 179 13.29 -25.21 -21.30
N SER A 180 12.77 -26.32 -20.79
CA SER A 180 11.82 -26.38 -19.69
C SER A 180 12.56 -26.39 -18.37
N SER A 181 13.06 -25.23 -17.97
CA SER A 181 13.33 -24.92 -16.57
C SER A 181 12.62 -23.61 -16.24
N THR A 182 11.46 -23.72 -15.60
CA THR A 182 10.65 -22.62 -15.06
C THR A 182 11.42 -21.90 -13.94
N GLU A 183 12.49 -21.19 -14.29
CA GLU A 183 12.94 -20.07 -13.48
C GLU A 183 12.04 -18.90 -13.84
N CYS A 184 10.97 -18.78 -13.06
CA CYS A 184 10.06 -17.63 -13.05
C CYS A 184 10.92 -16.36 -13.08
N SER A 185 11.02 -15.74 -14.26
CA SER A 185 11.68 -14.46 -14.46
C SER A 185 11.25 -13.55 -13.33
N SER A 186 12.19 -13.21 -12.46
CA SER A 186 11.96 -12.56 -11.18
C SER A 186 11.57 -11.11 -11.41
N TRP A 187 10.34 -10.86 -11.90
CA TRP A 187 9.71 -9.56 -11.89
C TRP A 187 9.40 -9.21 -10.44
N GLY A 188 10.37 -8.60 -9.76
CA GLY A 188 10.17 -8.00 -8.45
C GLY A 188 9.14 -6.87 -8.58
N TRP A 189 8.41 -6.61 -7.50
CA TRP A 189 7.53 -5.44 -7.45
C TRP A 189 8.29 -4.12 -7.61
N ALA A 190 9.63 -4.15 -7.50
CA ALA A 190 10.52 -3.03 -7.74
C ALA A 190 10.86 -2.81 -9.22
N ASP A 191 10.63 -3.79 -10.10
CA ASP A 191 11.08 -3.78 -11.50
C ASP A 191 9.98 -3.34 -12.48
N ALA A 192 8.71 -3.62 -12.15
CA ALA A 192 7.58 -3.00 -12.87
C ALA A 192 7.45 -1.56 -12.41
N THR A 193 7.45 -0.58 -13.33
CA THR A 193 7.10 0.81 -13.01
C THR A 193 5.71 0.82 -12.37
N PRO A 194 5.59 1.05 -11.06
CA PRO A 194 4.30 0.93 -10.41
C PRO A 194 3.42 2.06 -10.91
N LEU A 195 2.24 1.70 -11.41
CA LEU A 195 1.22 2.68 -11.76
C LEU A 195 0.93 3.57 -10.55
N ILE A 196 0.80 4.88 -10.78
CA ILE A 196 0.57 5.86 -9.73
C ILE A 196 -0.93 5.87 -9.40
N VAL A 197 -1.23 5.67 -8.11
CA VAL A 197 -2.60 5.73 -7.59
C VAL A 197 -3.08 7.18 -7.56
N THR A 198 -4.16 7.50 -8.27
CA THR A 198 -4.75 8.85 -8.29
C THR A 198 -5.89 9.00 -7.28
N HIS A 199 -6.74 7.97 -7.16
CA HIS A 199 -7.75 7.89 -6.10
C HIS A 199 -7.83 6.47 -5.55
N ARG A 200 -8.56 6.29 -4.44
CA ARG A 200 -8.74 4.98 -3.81
C ARG A 200 -10.20 4.58 -3.81
N LEU A 201 -10.42 3.28 -3.92
CA LEU A 201 -11.64 2.58 -3.53
C LEU A 201 -11.29 1.73 -2.31
N ASP A 202 -12.23 1.56 -1.40
CA ASP A 202 -12.04 0.67 -0.26
C ASP A 202 -11.82 -0.78 -0.72
N ALA A 203 -11.19 -1.58 0.15
CA ALA A 203 -10.89 -2.97 -0.18
C ALA A 203 -12.15 -3.73 -0.62
N ALA A 204 -13.28 -3.53 0.07
CA ALA A 204 -14.54 -4.21 -0.19
C ALA A 204 -15.33 -3.64 -1.38
N THR A 205 -15.00 -2.43 -1.86
CA THR A 205 -15.70 -1.79 -2.96
C THR A 205 -15.13 -2.27 -4.29
N SER A 206 -15.98 -2.70 -5.22
CA SER A 206 -15.60 -2.95 -6.62
C SER A 206 -15.90 -1.74 -7.51
N GLY A 207 -15.41 -1.75 -8.75
CA GLY A 207 -15.77 -0.79 -9.78
C GLY A 207 -14.59 0.03 -10.31
N VAL A 208 -14.93 1.11 -11.00
CA VAL A 208 -14.00 1.85 -11.86
C VAL A 208 -12.92 2.60 -11.06
N LEU A 209 -11.67 2.35 -11.42
CA LEU A 209 -10.49 2.99 -10.87
C LEU A 209 -9.60 3.53 -12.01
N VAL A 210 -9.13 4.77 -11.85
CA VAL A 210 -8.12 5.35 -12.75
C VAL A 210 -6.75 5.27 -12.09
N LEU A 211 -5.76 4.79 -12.84
CA LEU A 211 -4.34 4.77 -12.47
C LEU A 211 -3.54 5.59 -13.49
N ALA A 212 -2.53 6.31 -13.02
CA ALA A 212 -1.66 7.09 -13.88
C ALA A 212 -0.38 6.32 -14.23
N ARG A 213 0.12 6.50 -15.45
CA ARG A 213 1.41 5.95 -15.90
C ARG A 213 2.57 6.91 -15.61
N ASP A 214 2.26 8.19 -15.52
CA ASP A 214 3.22 9.26 -15.27
C ASP A 214 2.71 10.27 -14.21
N VAL A 215 3.64 11.08 -13.71
CA VAL A 215 3.38 12.06 -12.64
C VAL A 215 2.54 13.25 -13.14
N GLU A 216 2.62 13.59 -14.42
CA GLU A 216 1.90 14.71 -15.00
C GLU A 216 0.40 14.44 -15.04
N PHE A 217 -0.01 13.28 -15.58
CA PHE A 217 -1.39 12.84 -15.56
C PHE A 217 -1.89 12.63 -14.13
N ALA A 218 -1.07 12.05 -13.25
CA ALA A 218 -1.46 11.89 -11.84
C ALA A 218 -1.81 13.24 -11.20
N ARG A 219 -0.98 14.27 -11.44
CA ARG A 219 -1.21 15.62 -10.95
C ARG A 219 -2.47 16.21 -11.57
N HIS A 220 -2.59 16.17 -12.90
CA HIS A 220 -3.74 16.69 -13.63
C HIS A 220 -5.07 16.08 -13.15
N PHE A 221 -5.13 14.76 -13.01
CA PHE A 221 -6.32 14.06 -12.55
C PHE A 221 -6.65 14.37 -11.07
N ASN A 222 -5.63 14.49 -10.22
CA ASN A 222 -5.82 14.88 -8.82
C ASN A 222 -6.31 16.33 -8.69
N ASP A 223 -5.86 17.23 -9.56
CA ASP A 223 -6.36 18.60 -9.63
C ASP A 223 -7.83 18.59 -10.09
N ALA A 224 -8.18 17.79 -11.11
CA ALA A 224 -9.57 17.62 -11.54
C ALA A 224 -10.49 17.07 -10.43
N LEU A 225 -10.01 16.14 -9.59
CA LEU A 225 -10.74 15.67 -8.41
C LEU A 225 -10.95 16.80 -7.40
N ARG A 226 -9.90 17.58 -7.11
CA ARG A 226 -9.94 18.71 -6.16
C ARG A 226 -10.88 19.81 -6.61
N GLU A 227 -10.86 20.09 -7.91
CA GLU A 227 -11.70 21.08 -8.59
C GLU A 227 -13.11 20.55 -8.91
N ARG A 228 -13.46 19.34 -8.44
CA ARG A 228 -14.79 18.71 -8.63
C ARG A 228 -15.20 18.52 -10.09
N LYS A 229 -14.23 18.40 -11.00
CA LYS A 229 -14.44 18.14 -12.43
C LYS A 229 -14.70 16.65 -12.74
N VAL A 230 -14.48 15.78 -11.77
CA VAL A 230 -14.71 14.34 -11.89
C VAL A 230 -15.98 13.95 -11.16
N GLN A 231 -16.99 13.47 -11.90
CA GLN A 231 -18.21 12.91 -11.34
C GLN A 231 -18.04 11.40 -11.11
N LYS A 232 -18.51 10.91 -9.96
CA LYS A 232 -18.43 9.49 -9.58
C LYS A 232 -19.81 9.03 -9.15
N THR A 233 -20.31 7.99 -9.82
CA THR A 233 -21.60 7.38 -9.51
C THR A 233 -21.37 5.98 -8.97
N TYR A 234 -22.02 5.66 -7.85
CA TYR A 234 -21.93 4.36 -7.19
C TYR A 234 -23.30 3.72 -7.16
N ALA A 235 -23.35 2.42 -7.45
CA ALA A 235 -24.51 1.58 -7.19
C ALA A 235 -24.31 0.88 -5.85
N CYS A 236 -25.31 0.97 -4.98
CA CYS A 236 -25.27 0.41 -3.63
C CYS A 236 -26.53 -0.41 -3.36
N VAL A 237 -26.40 -1.43 -2.52
CA VAL A 237 -27.54 -2.17 -1.93
C VAL A 237 -27.62 -1.78 -0.46
N SER A 238 -28.82 -1.41 0.01
CA SER A 238 -29.08 -1.05 1.41
C SER A 238 -30.01 -2.07 2.07
N GLU A 239 -29.83 -2.30 3.36
CA GLU A 239 -30.69 -3.21 4.15
C GLU A 239 -32.11 -2.65 4.35
N ALA A 240 -32.24 -1.32 4.37
CA ALA A 240 -33.50 -0.62 4.50
C ALA A 240 -33.68 0.39 3.35
N ARG A 241 -34.93 0.83 3.14
CA ARG A 241 -35.24 1.90 2.19
C ARG A 241 -34.52 3.18 2.60
N VAL A 242 -33.69 3.72 1.70
CA VAL A 242 -33.03 5.01 1.88
C VAL A 242 -33.99 6.16 1.56
N PRO A 243 -33.95 7.27 2.32
CA PRO A 243 -34.68 8.49 1.99
C PRO A 243 -34.32 9.00 0.58
N VAL A 244 -35.32 9.53 -0.13
CA VAL A 244 -35.10 10.17 -1.44
C VAL A 244 -34.57 11.57 -1.22
N GLY A 245 -33.45 11.91 -1.84
CA GLY A 245 -32.85 13.25 -1.79
C GLY A 245 -31.35 13.20 -1.48
N VAL A 246 -30.78 14.38 -1.24
CA VAL A 246 -29.38 14.53 -0.84
C VAL A 246 -29.24 14.19 0.64
N MET A 247 -28.31 13.30 0.96
CA MET A 247 -27.96 12.94 2.33
C MET A 247 -26.59 13.54 2.68
N GLU A 248 -26.60 14.58 3.51
CA GLU A 248 -25.38 15.27 3.95
C GLU A 248 -24.99 14.82 5.36
N HIS A 249 -23.69 14.59 5.58
CA HIS A 249 -23.13 14.21 6.88
C HIS A 249 -21.74 14.82 7.04
N TRP A 250 -21.41 15.27 8.26
CA TRP A 250 -20.08 15.70 8.63
C TRP A 250 -19.27 14.56 9.21
N THR A 251 -18.00 14.48 8.83
CA THR A 251 -17.04 13.54 9.41
C THR A 251 -16.15 14.23 10.42
N GLU A 252 -16.18 13.78 11.67
CA GLU A 252 -15.28 14.25 12.73
C GLU A 252 -14.30 13.14 13.10
N PRO A 253 -13.04 13.43 13.45
CA PRO A 253 -12.15 12.44 14.04
C PRO A 253 -12.79 11.88 15.31
N GLU A 254 -12.79 10.56 15.47
CA GLU A 254 -13.11 9.93 16.74
C GLU A 254 -12.00 10.26 17.74
N ASP A 255 -12.35 10.67 18.96
CA ASP A 255 -11.43 10.91 20.08
C ASP A 255 -10.81 9.59 20.58
N ALA A 256 -10.07 8.91 19.72
CA ALA A 256 -9.31 7.72 20.06
C ALA A 256 -7.88 8.12 20.44
N THR A 257 -7.54 7.97 21.72
CA THR A 257 -6.18 8.21 22.25
C THR A 257 -5.15 7.18 21.75
N ARG A 258 -5.61 6.05 21.20
CA ARG A 258 -4.77 5.01 20.57
C ARG A 258 -5.50 4.31 19.42
N GLY A 259 -4.80 4.15 18.29
CA GLY A 259 -5.27 3.38 17.14
C GLY A 259 -5.26 4.19 15.83
N PRO A 260 -5.66 3.59 14.69
CA PRO A 260 -5.87 4.33 13.46
C PRO A 260 -6.98 5.37 13.67
N ARG A 261 -6.78 6.59 13.15
CA ARG A 261 -7.81 7.64 13.19
C ARG A 261 -9.08 7.11 12.54
N ARG A 262 -10.14 7.02 13.32
CA ARG A 262 -11.48 6.73 12.86
C ARG A 262 -12.22 8.04 12.70
N HIS A 263 -13.21 8.06 11.81
CA HIS A 263 -14.08 9.19 11.66
C HIS A 263 -15.50 8.75 12.01
N VAL A 264 -16.19 9.56 12.79
CA VAL A 264 -17.62 9.42 13.05
C VAL A 264 -18.38 10.31 12.07
N MET A 265 -19.46 9.77 11.50
CA MET A 265 -20.38 10.54 10.68
C MET A 265 -21.50 11.08 11.57
N ARG A 266 -21.74 12.39 11.50
CA ARG A 266 -22.83 13.09 12.20
C ARG A 266 -23.69 13.85 11.21
N PRO A 267 -25.00 14.03 11.47
CA PRO A 267 -25.82 14.93 10.66
C PRO A 267 -25.31 16.39 10.79
N PRO A 268 -25.63 17.25 9.81
CA PRO A 268 -25.37 18.68 9.90
C PRO A 268 -25.98 19.31 11.14
N ARG A 269 -25.26 20.26 11.74
CA ARG A 269 -25.74 21.06 12.87
C ARG A 269 -26.59 22.21 12.35
N GLU A 270 -27.47 22.69 13.22
CA GLU A 270 -28.24 23.90 12.93
C GLU A 270 -27.29 25.08 12.67
N GLY A 271 -27.47 25.75 11.52
CA GLY A 271 -26.62 26.87 11.08
C GLY A 271 -25.42 26.48 10.20
N ASP A 272 -25.18 25.19 9.95
CA ASP A 272 -24.14 24.77 9.00
C ASP A 272 -24.53 25.12 7.56
N THR A 273 -23.61 25.73 6.82
CA THR A 273 -23.79 26.00 5.38
C THR A 273 -23.79 24.67 4.60
N PRO A 274 -24.86 24.36 3.84
CA PRO A 274 -24.95 23.17 3.01
C PRO A 274 -23.77 23.04 2.04
N TRP A 275 -23.32 21.82 1.78
CA TRP A 275 -22.18 21.55 0.91
C TRP A 275 -22.32 22.14 -0.51
N GLU A 276 -23.53 22.14 -1.04
CA GLU A 276 -23.84 22.67 -2.38
C GLU A 276 -23.64 24.20 -2.45
N GLU A 277 -23.88 24.90 -1.35
CA GLU A 277 -23.78 26.36 -1.25
C GLU A 277 -22.36 26.84 -0.97
N ARG A 278 -21.46 25.95 -0.55
CA ARG A 278 -20.08 26.32 -0.16
C ARG A 278 -19.18 26.82 -1.32
N GLY A 279 -19.64 26.77 -2.56
CA GLY A 279 -18.92 27.31 -3.73
C GLY A 279 -17.63 26.54 -4.07
N GLY A 280 -17.40 26.29 -5.36
CA GLY A 280 -16.13 25.77 -5.86
C GLY A 280 -15.03 26.84 -5.82
N GLY A 281 -14.52 27.18 -4.65
CA GLY A 281 -13.43 28.14 -4.45
C GLY A 281 -12.33 27.55 -3.60
N GLY A 282 -11.09 27.58 -4.10
CA GLY A 282 -9.91 27.01 -3.45
C GLY A 282 -9.77 27.44 -1.98
N GLY A 283 -9.48 26.46 -1.12
CA GLY A 283 -9.20 26.69 0.28
C GLY A 283 -7.98 27.59 0.47
N GLY A 284 -8.23 28.88 0.66
CA GLY A 284 -7.32 29.77 1.35
C GLY A 284 -7.26 29.35 2.82
N GLY A 285 -6.09 28.96 3.28
CA GLY A 285 -5.85 28.68 4.69
C GLY A 285 -6.06 29.94 5.53
N GLY A 286 -7.07 29.91 6.40
CA GLY A 286 -7.16 30.79 7.55
C GLY A 286 -6.65 30.03 8.78
N GLY A 287 -5.36 30.20 9.09
CA GLY A 287 -4.83 29.89 10.41
C GLY A 287 -5.18 31.03 11.36
N GLY A 288 -5.91 30.71 12.42
CA GLY A 288 -5.97 31.45 13.67
C GLY A 288 -5.50 30.53 14.79
#